data_AF-A0A098T3T7-F1
#
_entry.id   AF-A0A098T3T7-F1
#
_cell.length_a   1.000
_cell.length_b   1.000
_cell.length_c   1.000
_cell.angle_alpha   90.00
_cell.angle_beta   90.00
_cell.angle_gamma   90.00
#
_symmetry.space_group_name_H-M   'P 1'
#
loop_
_entity.id
_entity.type
_entity.pdbx_description
1 polymer ?
#
loop_
_entity_poly.entity_id
_entity_poly.type
_entity_poly.pdbx_seq_one_letter_code
_entity_poly.pdbx_strand_id
1 'polypeptide(L)'
;DLSGGAGRRLDRRGKATLRAAVDGWTGPAFDQGQGRAVTLGRTLIRRRDADLLIGRERRGLDRLSLEPGGTGVWDGRYSIRNLDGKTPLHVEGGGQSGVAPWFGRVLAGRQREWSAENGVAGGFLCRRLTGRASRILPVYELPLAQALAGLAGSRPLPPCPWAF
;
A
#
# COMPACT_ATOMS: atom_id res chain seq x y z
N ASP A 1 -5.99 -13.75 14.01
CA ASP A 1 -6.43 -12.94 12.87
C ASP A 1 -6.82 -11.55 13.41
N LEU A 2 -5.91 -10.56 13.35
CA LEU A 2 -5.97 -9.30 14.13
C LEU A 2 -6.12 -8.06 13.26
N SER A 3 -6.58 -8.27 12.05
CA SER A 3 -6.26 -7.37 10.96
C SER A 3 -7.23 -7.62 9.85
N GLY A 4 -8.24 -6.76 9.78
CA GLY A 4 -9.07 -6.66 8.59
C GLY A 4 -8.17 -6.65 7.36
N GLY A 5 -8.31 -7.67 6.51
CA GLY A 5 -7.63 -7.75 5.21
C GLY A 5 -8.12 -6.64 4.28
N ALA A 6 -7.76 -6.75 2.99
CA ALA A 6 -7.99 -5.77 1.93
C ALA A 6 -9.47 -5.43 1.64
N GLY A 7 -10.24 -5.00 2.63
CA GLY A 7 -11.68 -4.75 2.53
C GLY A 7 -12.46 -5.08 3.81
N ARG A 8 -11.83 -5.75 4.80
CA ARG A 8 -12.48 -6.05 6.08
C ARG A 8 -12.23 -4.93 7.08
N ARG A 9 -13.25 -4.56 7.85
CA ARG A 9 -13.13 -3.63 8.98
C ARG A 9 -12.13 -4.20 10.00
N LEU A 10 -11.44 -3.32 10.73
CA LEU A 10 -10.65 -3.73 11.89
C LEU A 10 -11.55 -4.48 12.88
N ASP A 11 -11.07 -5.62 13.35
CA ASP A 11 -11.72 -6.40 14.38
C ASP A 11 -11.60 -5.71 15.76
N ARG A 12 -12.22 -6.29 16.79
CA ARG A 12 -12.21 -5.70 18.14
C ARG A 12 -10.79 -5.50 18.66
N ARG A 13 -9.90 -6.47 18.41
CA ARG A 13 -8.51 -6.41 18.88
C ARG A 13 -7.70 -5.38 18.10
N GLY A 14 -7.83 -5.32 16.77
CA GLY A 14 -7.21 -4.29 15.94
C GLY A 14 -7.64 -2.86 16.34
N LYS A 15 -8.92 -2.65 16.64
CA LYS A 15 -9.41 -1.35 17.17
C LYS A 15 -8.80 -1.02 18.53
N ALA A 16 -8.71 -1.99 19.43
CA ALA A 16 -8.11 -1.78 20.76
C ALA A 16 -6.62 -1.45 20.66
N THR A 17 -5.87 -2.16 19.80
CA THR A 17 -4.46 -1.87 19.52
C THR A 17 -4.27 -0.48 18.91
N LEU A 18 -5.12 -0.08 17.95
CA LEU A 18 -5.07 1.27 17.39
C LEU A 18 -5.31 2.34 18.46
N ARG A 19 -6.32 2.15 19.31
CA ARG A 19 -6.65 3.08 20.39
C ARG A 19 -5.48 3.23 21.38
N ALA A 20 -4.91 2.11 21.85
CA ALA A 20 -3.76 2.14 22.74
C ALA A 20 -2.54 2.86 22.12
N ALA A 21 -2.34 2.70 20.80
CA ALA A 21 -1.29 3.43 20.09
C ALA A 21 -1.57 4.93 20.03
N VAL A 22 -2.80 5.34 19.69
CA VAL A 22 -3.21 6.75 19.68
C VAL A 22 -3.06 7.38 21.06
N ASP A 23 -3.55 6.71 22.11
CA ASP A 23 -3.42 7.19 23.50
C ASP A 23 -1.95 7.37 23.89
N GLY A 24 -1.09 6.44 23.47
CA GLY A 24 0.36 6.53 23.66
C GLY A 24 1.05 7.59 22.81
N TRP A 25 0.45 8.02 21.70
CA TRP A 25 0.94 9.10 20.86
C TRP A 25 0.49 10.47 21.37
N THR A 26 -0.70 10.58 21.94
CA THR A 26 -1.28 11.85 22.40
C THR A 26 -1.11 12.10 23.90
N GLY A 27 -0.57 11.14 24.64
CA GLY A 27 -0.33 11.24 26.09
C GLY A 27 1.02 11.87 26.47
N PRO A 28 1.23 12.19 27.77
CA PRO A 28 2.41 12.91 28.28
C PRO A 28 3.74 12.13 28.21
N ALA A 29 3.71 10.83 27.89
CA ALA A 29 4.89 9.98 27.78
C ALA A 29 5.67 10.13 26.44
N PHE A 30 5.31 11.11 25.62
CA PHE A 30 5.78 11.25 24.23
C PHE A 30 7.09 12.06 24.08
N ASP A 31 7.45 12.90 25.04
CA ASP A 31 8.56 13.87 24.94
C ASP A 31 9.98 13.26 24.86
N GLN A 32 10.11 11.92 24.79
CA GLN A 32 11.41 11.23 24.70
C GLN A 32 11.80 10.79 23.29
N GLY A 33 11.11 11.27 22.24
CA GLY A 33 11.56 11.10 20.83
C GLY A 33 11.51 9.68 20.27
N GLN A 34 10.99 8.70 21.01
CA GLN A 34 10.75 7.36 20.50
C GLN A 34 9.41 7.33 19.76
N GLY A 35 9.46 7.52 18.44
CA GLY A 35 8.29 7.35 17.57
C GLY A 35 7.76 5.91 17.66
N ARG A 36 6.79 5.66 18.55
CA ARG A 36 6.15 4.36 18.74
C ARG A 36 5.45 3.96 17.45
N ALA A 37 6.04 3.04 16.70
CA ALA A 37 5.39 2.43 15.55
C ALA A 37 4.46 1.31 16.02
N VAL A 38 3.28 1.21 15.43
CA VAL A 38 2.36 0.09 15.64
C VAL A 38 2.10 -0.60 14.31
N THR A 39 2.15 -1.92 14.31
CA THR A 39 1.71 -2.72 13.17
C THR A 39 0.25 -3.10 13.38
N LEU A 40 -0.60 -2.75 12.40
CA LEU A 40 -2.00 -3.16 12.32
C LEU A 40 -2.24 -3.81 10.97
N GLY A 41 -2.34 -5.14 10.97
CA GLY A 41 -2.38 -5.93 9.74
C GLY A 41 -1.07 -5.89 8.99
N ARG A 42 -1.09 -5.37 7.76
CA ARG A 42 0.11 -5.21 6.91
C ARG A 42 0.53 -3.73 6.84
N THR A 43 0.09 -2.92 7.81
CA THR A 43 0.34 -1.48 7.86
C THR A 43 1.16 -1.16 9.08
N LEU A 44 2.27 -0.48 8.86
CA LEU A 44 3.05 0.18 9.88
C LEU A 44 2.56 1.61 10.03
N ILE A 45 2.09 1.98 11.21
CA ILE A 45 1.70 3.35 11.51
C ILE A 45 2.72 3.91 12.49
N ARG A 46 3.26 5.07 12.18
CA ARG A 46 4.24 5.76 13.02
C ARG A 46 3.90 7.23 13.10
N ARG A 47 3.83 7.79 14.31
CA ARG A 47 3.84 9.22 14.49
C ARG A 47 5.26 9.77 14.35
N ARG A 48 5.43 10.83 13.56
CA ARG A 48 6.65 11.63 13.46
C ARG A 48 6.24 13.08 13.66
N ASP A 49 6.64 13.66 14.79
CA ASP A 49 6.27 15.04 15.15
C ASP A 49 4.74 15.25 15.14
N ALA A 50 4.25 16.13 14.26
CA ALA A 50 2.83 16.39 14.04
C ALA A 50 2.18 15.45 13.02
N ASP A 51 2.97 14.64 12.30
CA ASP A 51 2.50 13.82 11.20
C ASP A 51 2.28 12.36 11.61
N LEU A 52 1.25 11.73 11.03
CA LEU A 52 1.08 10.28 11.05
C LEU A 52 1.52 9.70 9.71
N LEU A 53 2.59 8.90 9.76
CA LEU A 53 3.07 8.13 8.62
C LEU A 53 2.40 6.76 8.63
N ILE A 54 1.71 6.45 7.54
CA ILE A 54 1.08 5.16 7.31
C ILE A 54 1.83 4.50 6.16
N GLY A 55 2.57 3.43 6.46
CA GLY A 55 3.34 2.66 5.49
C GLY A 55 2.80 1.25 5.36
N ARG A 56 2.85 0.69 4.16
CA ARG A 56 2.55 -0.73 3.95
C ARG A 56 3.80 -1.58 4.21
N GLU A 57 3.65 -2.66 4.95
CA GLU A 57 4.68 -3.67 5.16
C GLU A 57 4.86 -4.53 3.91
N ARG A 58 6.09 -4.99 3.66
CA ARG A 58 6.43 -5.85 2.51
C ARG A 58 6.01 -7.31 2.74
N ARG A 59 4.72 -7.54 2.99
CA ARG A 59 4.15 -8.87 3.27
C ARG A 59 2.84 -9.08 2.51
N GLY A 60 2.62 -10.29 1.99
CA GLY A 60 1.41 -10.64 1.24
C GLY A 60 1.26 -9.82 -0.05
N LEU A 61 2.36 -9.66 -0.78
CA LEU A 61 2.42 -8.95 -2.06
C LEU A 61 2.59 -9.98 -3.16
N ASP A 62 1.48 -10.38 -3.76
CA ASP A 62 1.52 -11.38 -4.80
C ASP A 62 2.14 -10.81 -6.07
N ARG A 63 2.76 -11.71 -6.83
CA ARG A 63 3.24 -11.40 -8.18
C ARG A 63 2.03 -11.24 -9.09
N LEU A 64 2.02 -10.20 -9.90
CA LEU A 64 1.06 -10.02 -10.98
C LEU A 64 1.76 -10.29 -12.31
N SER A 65 1.22 -11.23 -13.09
CA SER A 65 1.64 -11.47 -14.48
C SER A 65 0.58 -10.89 -15.40
N LEU A 66 1.01 -10.01 -16.31
CA LEU A 66 0.16 -9.43 -17.35
C LEU A 66 0.58 -9.96 -18.70
N GLU A 67 -0.33 -10.66 -19.37
CA GLU A 67 -0.15 -11.08 -20.76
C GLU A 67 0.12 -9.88 -21.70
N PRO A 68 0.62 -10.12 -22.92
CA PRO A 68 0.80 -9.06 -23.92
C PRO A 68 -0.44 -8.18 -24.08
N GLY A 69 -0.26 -6.85 -24.02
CA GLY A 69 -1.36 -5.88 -24.05
C GLY A 69 -2.26 -5.84 -22.80
N GLY A 70 -2.05 -6.74 -21.83
CA GLY A 70 -2.89 -6.93 -20.66
C GLY A 70 -2.87 -5.76 -19.69
N THR A 71 -3.93 -5.64 -18.89
CA THR A 71 -4.06 -4.64 -17.82
C THR A 71 -4.45 -5.33 -16.52
N GLY A 72 -3.93 -4.85 -15.40
CA GLY A 72 -4.33 -5.34 -14.08
C GLY A 72 -3.98 -4.37 -12.97
N VAL A 73 -4.49 -4.66 -11.77
CA VAL A 73 -4.21 -3.87 -10.57
C VAL A 73 -3.25 -4.65 -9.68
N TRP A 74 -2.09 -4.07 -9.42
CA TRP A 74 -1.12 -4.63 -8.49
C TRP A 74 -1.32 -4.04 -7.09
N ASP A 75 -1.43 -4.95 -6.12
CA ASP A 75 -1.51 -4.67 -4.69
C ASP A 75 -2.66 -3.73 -4.25
N GLY A 76 -3.67 -3.57 -5.11
CA GLY A 76 -4.80 -2.66 -4.91
C GLY A 76 -4.43 -1.17 -4.98
N ARG A 77 -3.21 -0.83 -5.45
CA ARG A 77 -2.69 0.55 -5.45
C ARG A 77 -2.22 1.04 -6.81
N TYR A 78 -1.88 0.15 -7.73
CA TYR A 78 -1.30 0.52 -9.02
C TYR A 78 -2.06 -0.14 -10.17
N SER A 79 -2.63 0.67 -11.06
CA SER A 79 -3.15 0.22 -12.35
C SER A 79 -1.99 0.12 -13.32
N ILE A 80 -1.78 -1.06 -13.88
CA ILE A 80 -0.64 -1.36 -14.73
C ILE A 80 -1.15 -1.91 -16.05
N ARG A 81 -0.62 -1.39 -17.16
CA ARG A 81 -0.85 -1.91 -18.51
C ARG A 81 0.47 -2.34 -19.14
N ASN A 82 0.52 -3.57 -19.61
CA ASN A 82 1.57 -4.08 -20.47
C ASN A 82 1.38 -3.46 -21.86
N LEU A 83 2.36 -2.68 -22.33
CA LEU A 83 2.34 -2.08 -23.67
C LEU A 83 3.00 -2.97 -24.72
N ASP A 84 3.72 -4.00 -24.29
CA ASP A 84 4.39 -4.93 -25.18
C ASP A 84 3.38 -5.94 -25.74
N GLY A 85 3.45 -6.15 -27.05
CA GLY A 85 2.54 -7.03 -27.78
C GLY A 85 3.03 -8.48 -27.89
N LYS A 86 4.18 -8.82 -27.31
CA LYS A 86 4.82 -10.12 -27.53
C LYS A 86 5.16 -10.87 -26.25
N THR A 87 5.44 -10.15 -25.17
CA THR A 87 5.99 -10.72 -23.95
C THR A 87 5.12 -10.38 -22.74
N PRO A 88 4.98 -11.31 -21.78
CA PRO A 88 4.31 -11.01 -20.52
C PRO A 88 5.15 -10.03 -19.69
N LEU A 89 4.47 -9.23 -18.88
CA LEU A 89 5.04 -8.31 -17.91
C LEU A 89 4.83 -8.87 -16.50
N HIS A 90 5.91 -9.03 -15.74
CA HIS A 90 5.82 -9.44 -14.35
C HIS A 90 5.99 -8.23 -13.43
N VAL A 91 5.13 -8.16 -12.41
CA VAL A 91 5.13 -7.11 -11.40
C VAL A 91 5.23 -7.77 -10.03
N GLU A 92 6.18 -7.32 -9.21
CA GLU A 92 6.36 -7.81 -7.85
C GLU A 92 6.70 -6.66 -6.89
N GLY A 93 6.78 -6.97 -5.59
CA GLY A 93 7.10 -5.97 -4.59
C GLY A 93 8.60 -5.74 -4.48
N GLY A 94 9.07 -4.58 -4.92
CA GLY A 94 10.48 -4.18 -4.80
C GLY A 94 10.67 -2.67 -4.92
N GLY A 95 11.75 -2.14 -4.35
CA GLY A 95 12.12 -0.72 -4.43
C GLY A 95 12.79 -0.21 -3.14
N GLN A 96 13.52 0.91 -3.24
CA GLN A 96 14.23 1.52 -2.11
C GLN A 96 13.32 2.30 -1.14
N SER A 97 12.10 2.68 -1.56
CA SER A 97 11.19 3.49 -0.75
C SER A 97 9.74 3.00 -0.84
N GLY A 98 9.24 2.46 0.27
CA GLY A 98 7.92 1.86 0.34
C GLY A 98 7.79 0.61 -0.54
N VAL A 99 6.71 -0.13 -0.35
CA VAL A 99 6.38 -1.22 -1.27
C VAL A 99 5.93 -0.60 -2.60
N ALA A 100 6.88 -0.34 -3.50
CA ALA A 100 6.64 0.08 -4.87
C ALA A 100 6.53 -1.14 -5.80
N PRO A 101 5.87 -1.02 -6.97
CA PRO A 101 5.90 -2.05 -7.98
C PRO A 101 7.30 -2.11 -8.60
N TRP A 102 7.86 -3.31 -8.64
CA TRP A 102 9.06 -3.65 -9.38
C TRP A 102 8.65 -4.45 -10.61
N PHE A 103 9.27 -4.12 -11.76
CA PHE A 103 8.87 -4.65 -13.04
C PHE A 103 9.97 -5.52 -13.65
N GLY A 104 9.58 -6.56 -14.37
CA GLY A 104 10.53 -7.43 -15.06
C GLY A 104 9.88 -8.21 -16.20
N ARG A 105 10.73 -8.71 -17.10
CA ARG A 105 10.34 -9.60 -18.21
C ARG A 105 11.35 -10.69 -18.40
N VAL A 106 10.91 -11.82 -18.95
CA VAL A 106 11.80 -12.84 -19.49
C VAL A 106 11.87 -12.65 -21.00
N LEU A 107 13.05 -12.30 -21.52
CA LEU A 107 13.33 -12.12 -22.94
C LEU A 107 14.40 -13.11 -23.37
N ALA A 108 14.09 -13.96 -24.36
CA ALA A 108 15.01 -14.97 -24.89
C ALA A 108 15.68 -15.83 -23.79
N GLY A 109 14.91 -16.24 -22.77
CA GLY A 109 15.40 -17.05 -21.65
C GLY A 109 16.20 -16.30 -20.59
N ARG A 110 16.35 -14.97 -20.69
CA ARG A 110 17.00 -14.14 -19.66
C ARG A 110 16.00 -13.20 -19.01
N GLN A 111 16.00 -13.18 -17.67
CA GLN A 111 15.25 -12.18 -16.91
C GLN A 111 15.94 -10.82 -17.06
N ARG A 112 15.22 -9.85 -17.63
CA ARG A 112 15.60 -8.43 -17.60
C ARG A 112 14.75 -7.73 -16.56
N GLU A 113 15.40 -7.31 -15.48
CA GLU A 113 14.79 -6.57 -14.38
C GLU A 113 14.85 -5.07 -14.61
N TRP A 114 13.90 -4.36 -14.02
CA TRP A 114 13.92 -2.90 -13.96
C TRP A 114 15.06 -2.40 -13.07
N SER A 115 15.89 -1.52 -13.62
CA SER A 115 16.70 -0.58 -12.84
C SER A 115 16.38 0.85 -13.30
N ALA A 116 16.70 1.84 -12.47
CA ALA A 116 16.57 3.25 -12.83
C ALA A 116 17.36 3.62 -14.09
N GLU A 117 18.45 2.88 -14.35
CA GLU A 117 19.35 3.09 -15.49
C GLU A 117 18.88 2.35 -16.76
N ASN A 118 18.28 1.17 -16.62
CA ASN A 118 18.00 0.28 -17.77
C ASN A 118 16.52 0.21 -18.17
N GLY A 119 15.59 0.62 -17.30
CA GLY A 119 14.15 0.55 -17.56
C GLY A 119 13.63 -0.88 -17.81
N VAL A 120 12.39 -1.01 -18.31
CA VAL A 120 11.84 -2.29 -18.80
C VAL A 120 11.57 -2.20 -20.29
N ALA A 121 12.14 -3.12 -21.06
CA ALA A 121 11.93 -3.21 -22.52
C ALA A 121 10.45 -3.49 -22.87
N GLY A 122 9.99 -2.97 -24.01
CA GLY A 122 8.59 -3.10 -24.45
C GLY A 122 7.60 -2.17 -23.75
N GLY A 123 8.04 -1.43 -22.73
CA GLY A 123 7.25 -0.39 -22.07
C GLY A 123 6.09 -0.91 -21.21
N PHE A 124 5.60 -0.04 -20.35
CA PHE A 124 4.42 -0.26 -19.52
C PHE A 124 3.84 1.10 -19.10
N LEU A 125 2.56 1.13 -18.78
CA LEU A 125 1.97 2.25 -18.04
C LEU A 125 1.74 1.81 -16.60
N CYS A 126 2.15 2.64 -15.65
CA CYS A 126 1.88 2.43 -14.23
C CYS A 126 1.31 3.71 -13.63
N ARG A 127 0.07 3.65 -13.13
CA ARG A 127 -0.60 4.77 -12.47
C ARG A 127 -1.05 4.34 -11.09
N ARG A 128 -0.73 5.15 -10.06
CA ARG A 128 -1.33 4.96 -8.72
C ARG A 128 -2.84 5.22 -8.80
N LEU A 129 -3.66 4.33 -8.26
CA LEU A 129 -5.12 4.48 -8.28
C LEU A 129 -5.56 5.72 -7.50
N THR A 130 -4.83 6.06 -6.44
CA THR A 130 -5.07 7.25 -5.63
C THR A 130 -3.87 8.18 -5.70
N GLY A 131 -4.10 9.45 -6.01
CA GLY A 131 -3.04 10.48 -5.99
C GLY A 131 -2.49 10.72 -4.58
N ARG A 132 -1.33 11.39 -4.46
CA ARG A 132 -0.71 11.73 -3.17
C ARG A 132 -1.62 12.58 -2.25
N ALA A 133 -2.50 13.38 -2.84
CA ALA A 133 -3.49 14.22 -2.13
C ALA A 133 -4.94 13.73 -2.31
N SER A 134 -5.13 12.45 -2.59
CA SER A 134 -6.47 11.88 -2.80
C SER A 134 -7.23 11.77 -1.48
N ARG A 135 -8.47 12.27 -1.45
CA ARG A 135 -9.44 12.00 -0.35
C ARG A 135 -10.03 10.58 -0.42
N ILE A 136 -9.75 9.88 -1.52
CA ILE A 136 -10.12 8.49 -1.73
C ILE A 136 -8.91 7.65 -1.35
N LEU A 137 -9.08 6.73 -0.41
CA LEU A 137 -8.05 5.80 -0.01
C LEU A 137 -8.15 4.49 -0.79
N PRO A 138 -7.02 3.85 -1.14
CA PRO A 138 -7.00 2.48 -1.63
C PRO A 138 -7.73 1.56 -0.65
N VAL A 139 -8.29 0.47 -1.18
CA VAL A 139 -9.01 -0.56 -0.42
C VAL A 139 -8.25 -1.02 0.83
N TYR A 140 -6.92 -1.11 0.73
CA TYR A 140 -6.04 -1.53 1.80
C TYR A 140 -5.94 -0.51 2.97
N GLU A 141 -5.94 0.79 2.66
CA GLU A 141 -5.74 1.87 3.64
C GLU A 141 -7.07 2.33 4.26
N LEU A 142 -8.20 2.10 3.56
CA LEU A 142 -9.52 2.59 3.93
C LEU A 142 -10.00 2.08 5.31
N PRO A 143 -9.94 0.78 5.67
CA PRO A 143 -10.43 0.31 6.97
C PRO A 143 -9.70 0.96 8.15
N LEU A 144 -8.39 1.16 8.02
CA LEU A 144 -7.58 1.79 9.05
C LEU A 144 -7.91 3.28 9.17
N ALA A 145 -7.97 3.99 8.05
CA ALA A 145 -8.25 5.42 8.08
C ALA A 145 -9.67 5.73 8.55
N GLN A 146 -10.65 4.86 8.26
CA GLN A 146 -11.99 4.95 8.85
C GLN A 146 -11.95 4.80 10.37
N ALA A 147 -11.13 3.88 10.89
CA ALA A 147 -10.97 3.70 12.32
C ALA A 147 -10.29 4.91 12.97
N LEU A 148 -9.27 5.50 12.33
CA LEU A 148 -8.64 6.75 12.77
C LEU A 148 -9.63 7.92 12.76
N ALA A 149 -10.41 8.08 11.68
CA ALA A 149 -11.45 9.11 11.59
C ALA A 149 -12.48 8.97 12.71
N GLY A 150 -12.93 7.74 13.00
CA GLY A 150 -13.83 7.46 14.11
C GLY A 150 -13.23 7.79 15.47
N LEU A 151 -11.95 7.48 15.71
CA LEU A 151 -11.25 7.85 16.95
C LEU A 151 -11.09 9.36 17.09
N ALA A 152 -10.88 10.07 15.99
CA ALA A 152 -10.75 11.53 15.95
C ALA A 152 -12.10 12.27 15.96
N GLY A 153 -13.24 11.56 16.02
CA GLY A 153 -14.57 12.17 15.93
C GLY A 153 -14.85 12.86 14.59
N SER A 154 -14.09 12.51 13.54
CA SER A 154 -14.19 13.09 12.20
C SER A 154 -15.28 12.40 11.37
N ARG A 155 -15.72 13.06 10.29
CA ARG A 155 -16.64 12.46 9.32
C ARG A 155 -16.00 11.23 8.66
N PRO A 156 -16.79 10.18 8.38
CA PRO A 156 -16.27 8.99 7.69
C PRO A 156 -15.76 9.35 6.30
N LEU A 157 -14.71 8.66 5.87
CA LEU A 157 -14.14 8.82 4.53
C LEU A 157 -15.07 8.21 3.47
N PRO A 158 -15.04 8.69 2.21
CA PRO A 158 -15.81 8.06 1.14
C PRO A 158 -15.33 6.62 0.89
N PRO A 159 -16.20 5.71 0.42
CA PRO A 159 -15.80 4.36 0.04
C PRO A 159 -14.80 4.39 -1.12
N CYS A 160 -13.99 3.35 -1.24
CA CYS A 160 -13.12 3.15 -2.39
C CYS A 160 -14.00 2.79 -3.59
N PRO A 161 -13.98 3.53 -4.72
CA PRO A 161 -14.83 3.23 -5.88
C PRO A 161 -14.35 2.00 -6.68
N TRP A 162 -13.31 1.33 -6.20
CA TRP A 162 -12.66 0.20 -6.82
C TRP A 162 -12.72 -0.92 -5.77
N ALA A 163 -13.74 -1.77 -5.84
CA ALA A 163 -13.82 -2.98 -5.04
C ALA A 163 -13.24 -4.11 -5.89
N PHE A 164 -12.02 -4.55 -5.56
CA PHE A 164 -11.38 -5.70 -6.18
C PHE A 164 -11.34 -6.84 -5.16
#